data_AF-A0A5V0PVI7-F1
#
_entry.id   AF-A0A5V0PVI7-F1
#
_cell.length_a   1.000
_cell.length_b   1.000
_cell.length_c   1.000
_cell.angle_alpha   90.00
_cell.angle_beta   90.00
_cell.angle_gamma   90.00
#
_symmetry.space_group_name_H-M   'P 1'
#
loop_
_entity.id
_entity.type
_entity.pdbx_description
1 polymer ?
#
loop_
_entity_poly.entity_id
_entity_poly.type
_entity_poly.pdbx_seq_one_letter_code
_entity_poly.pdbx_strand_id
1 'polypeptide(L)'
;MAQLKGRGVGSTVSYYVNDHIGIPQELLDEDGNVVWSAIYRAYGHTEMQAGICQPLRLQGQYADEESGLHYNRYRYYNPLAGRYISQDPISIRFEYL
;
A
#
# COMPACT_ATOMS: atom_id res chain seq x y z
N MET A 1 10.60 -5.41 6.40
CA MET A 1 10.01 -4.30 7.21
C MET A 1 9.18 -4.94 8.33
N ALA A 2 8.91 -4.25 9.45
CA ALA A 2 8.02 -4.76 10.50
C ALA A 2 6.94 -3.74 10.87
N GLN A 3 5.76 -4.22 11.26
CA GLN A 3 4.66 -3.46 11.83
C GLN A 3 4.60 -3.74 13.33
N LEU A 4 4.50 -2.70 14.14
CA LEU A 4 4.24 -2.79 15.57
C LEU A 4 2.81 -2.32 15.83
N LYS A 5 2.00 -3.12 16.50
CA LYS A 5 0.65 -2.74 16.90
C LYS A 5 0.53 -2.73 18.42
N GLY A 6 0.09 -1.61 18.97
CA GLY A 6 -0.01 -1.39 20.41
C GLY A 6 1.21 -0.71 21.04
N ARG A 7 1.24 -0.64 22.38
CA ARG A 7 2.35 -0.07 23.18
C ARG A 7 2.59 -0.92 24.42
N GLY A 8 3.85 -1.16 24.76
CA GLY A 8 4.25 -1.86 25.99
C GLY A 8 3.93 -3.36 25.97
N VAL A 9 3.75 -3.94 27.16
CA VAL A 9 3.40 -5.36 27.30
C VAL A 9 2.06 -5.64 26.61
N GLY A 10 2.05 -6.56 25.65
CA GLY A 10 0.89 -6.87 24.80
C GLY A 10 0.92 -6.25 23.41
N SER A 11 2.00 -5.54 23.04
CA SER A 11 2.24 -5.15 21.64
C SER A 11 2.49 -6.38 20.77
N THR A 12 1.92 -6.41 19.57
CA THR A 12 2.23 -7.44 18.57
C THR A 12 3.18 -6.90 17.50
N VAL A 13 4.05 -7.78 17.02
CA VAL A 13 4.96 -7.51 15.91
C VAL A 13 4.55 -8.36 14.72
N SER A 14 4.53 -7.78 13.53
CA SER A 14 4.35 -8.53 12.29
C SER A 14 5.40 -8.13 11.26
N TYR A 15 5.84 -9.07 10.44
CA TYR A 15 6.91 -8.88 9.47
C TYR A 15 6.37 -8.88 8.05
N TYR A 16 6.72 -7.87 7.26
CA TYR A 16 6.32 -7.77 5.87
C TYR A 16 7.19 -8.65 4.98
N VAL A 17 6.54 -9.50 4.20
CA VAL A 17 7.12 -10.18 3.04
C VAL A 17 6.67 -9.42 1.80
N ASN A 18 7.64 -8.83 1.11
CA ASN A 18 7.39 -7.98 -0.04
C ASN A 18 7.86 -8.66 -1.32
N ASP A 19 7.30 -8.23 -2.45
CA ASP A 19 7.85 -8.57 -3.77
C ASP A 19 9.12 -7.76 -4.10
N HIS A 20 9.66 -7.99 -5.30
CA HIS A 20 10.87 -7.35 -5.80
C HIS A 20 10.81 -5.82 -5.94
N ILE A 21 9.62 -5.22 -6.02
CA ILE A 21 9.43 -3.75 -6.06
C ILE A 21 8.92 -3.18 -4.74
N GLY A 22 8.77 -4.02 -3.71
CA GLY A 22 8.42 -3.61 -2.36
C GLY A 22 6.91 -3.63 -2.06
N ILE A 23 6.07 -4.23 -2.90
CA ILE A 23 4.64 -4.43 -2.59
C ILE A 23 4.51 -5.51 -1.51
N PRO A 24 3.81 -5.22 -0.39
CA PRO A 24 3.48 -6.24 0.61
C PRO A 24 2.63 -7.37 0.03
N GLN A 25 3.12 -8.61 0.07
CA GLN A 25 2.38 -9.82 -0.32
C GLN A 25 1.83 -10.56 0.90
N GLU A 26 2.60 -10.60 1.99
CA GLU A 26 2.21 -11.27 3.24
C GLU A 26 2.69 -10.49 4.47
N LEU A 27 1.99 -10.68 5.59
CA LEU A 27 2.48 -10.35 6.93
C LEU A 27 2.55 -11.63 7.76
N LEU A 28 3.71 -11.83 8.39
CA LEU A 28 3.96 -12.94 9.31
C LEU A 28 3.92 -12.45 10.76
N ASP A 29 3.37 -13.23 11.69
CA ASP A 29 3.56 -13.00 13.12
C ASP A 29 4.96 -13.42 13.59
N GLU A 30 5.19 -13.33 14.91
CA GLU A 30 6.46 -13.70 15.54
C GLU A 30 6.79 -15.20 15.45
N ASP A 31 5.78 -16.05 15.28
CA ASP A 31 5.91 -17.49 15.12
C ASP A 31 6.04 -17.90 13.64
N GLY A 32 5.93 -16.95 12.71
CA GLY A 32 6.02 -17.16 11.27
C GLY A 32 4.70 -17.55 10.61
N ASN A 33 3.56 -17.43 11.29
CA ASN A 33 2.25 -17.68 10.70
C ASN A 33 1.79 -16.49 9.87
N VAL A 34 1.12 -16.76 8.74
CA VAL A 34 0.53 -15.72 7.90
C VAL A 34 -0.70 -15.12 8.58
N VAL A 35 -0.61 -13.84 8.97
CA VAL A 35 -1.72 -13.08 9.57
C VAL A 35 -2.44 -12.18 8.58
N TRP A 36 -1.83 -11.94 7.42
CA TRP A 36 -2.45 -11.28 6.27
C TRP A 36 -1.74 -11.66 4.97
N SER A 37 -2.49 -11.72 3.88
CA SER A 37 -1.94 -11.87 2.53
C SER A 37 -2.78 -11.15 1.48
N ALA A 38 -2.15 -10.80 0.36
CA ALA A 38 -2.82 -10.21 -0.78
C ALA A 38 -2.16 -10.61 -2.11
N ILE A 39 -2.98 -10.70 -3.15
CA ILE A 39 -2.57 -10.91 -4.55
C ILE A 39 -2.93 -9.66 -5.34
N TYR A 40 -1.99 -9.19 -6.17
CA TYR A 40 -2.14 -7.97 -6.95
C TYR A 40 -1.99 -8.22 -8.44
N ARG A 41 -2.70 -7.43 -9.25
CA ARG A 41 -2.36 -7.22 -10.67
C ARG A 41 -1.12 -6.36 -10.80
N ALA A 42 -0.58 -6.32 -12.02
CA ALA A 42 0.64 -5.58 -12.37
C ALA A 42 0.66 -4.10 -11.92
N TYR A 43 -0.52 -3.44 -11.87
CA TYR A 43 -0.65 -2.03 -11.48
C TYR A 43 -1.17 -1.82 -10.04
N GLY A 44 -1.00 -2.82 -9.16
CA GLY A 44 -1.31 -2.68 -7.74
C GLY A 44 -2.80 -2.82 -7.39
N HIS A 45 -3.65 -3.21 -8.34
CA HIS A 45 -5.02 -3.59 -8.01
C HIS A 45 -5.05 -4.90 -7.24
N THR A 46 -5.58 -4.86 -6.02
CA THR A 46 -5.77 -6.03 -5.16
C THR A 46 -6.86 -6.93 -5.74
N GLU A 47 -6.49 -8.11 -6.23
CA GLU A 47 -7.45 -9.13 -6.68
C GLU A 47 -8.06 -9.90 -5.52
N MET A 48 -7.22 -10.20 -4.52
CA MET A 48 -7.60 -10.95 -3.34
C MET A 48 -6.83 -10.42 -2.14
N GLN A 49 -7.50 -10.30 -0.99
CA GLN A 49 -6.85 -10.06 0.30
C GLN A 49 -7.56 -10.83 1.40
N ALA A 50 -6.82 -11.26 2.42
CA ALA A 50 -7.36 -11.93 3.59
C ALA A 50 -6.54 -11.61 4.86
N GLY A 51 -7.17 -11.74 6.02
CA GLY A 51 -6.53 -11.52 7.33
C GLY A 51 -6.76 -10.12 7.89
N ILE A 52 -5.77 -9.62 8.65
CA ILE A 52 -5.88 -8.32 9.34
C ILE A 52 -5.96 -7.13 8.37
N CYS A 53 -6.44 -5.97 8.83
CA CYS A 53 -6.44 -4.76 8.01
C CYS A 53 -5.00 -4.29 7.73
N GLN A 54 -4.64 -4.22 6.46
CA GLN A 54 -3.34 -3.77 5.97
C GLN A 54 -3.52 -2.82 4.77
N PRO A 55 -3.33 -1.51 4.94
CA PRO A 55 -3.61 -0.51 3.91
C PRO A 55 -2.41 -0.18 3.00
N LEU A 56 -1.20 -0.68 3.27
CA LEU A 56 -0.05 -0.40 2.41
C LEU A 56 -0.18 -1.09 1.04
N ARG A 57 0.24 -0.39 -0.02
CA ARG A 57 0.15 -0.87 -1.42
C ARG A 57 1.51 -0.71 -2.10
N LEU A 58 1.54 -0.23 -3.35
CA LEU A 58 2.76 0.19 -4.05
C LEU A 58 3.53 1.23 -3.22
N GLN A 59 4.79 1.49 -3.58
CA GLN A 59 5.66 2.41 -2.84
C GLN A 59 4.99 3.77 -2.59
N GLY A 60 4.87 4.14 -1.30
CA GLY A 60 4.26 5.39 -0.85
C GLY A 60 2.74 5.45 -0.93
N GLN A 61 2.06 4.36 -1.31
CA GLN A 61 0.61 4.31 -1.46
C GLN A 61 -0.07 3.74 -0.22
N TYR A 62 -1.17 4.38 0.16
CA TYR A 62 -2.09 3.95 1.21
C TYR A 62 -3.48 3.74 0.60
N ALA A 63 -4.07 2.57 0.80
CA ALA A 63 -5.41 2.27 0.34
C ALA A 63 -6.45 3.06 1.15
N ASP A 64 -7.25 3.83 0.44
CA ASP A 64 -8.44 4.48 0.98
C ASP A 64 -9.66 3.63 0.60
N GLU A 65 -10.20 2.93 1.59
CA GLU A 65 -11.33 2.01 1.39
C GLU A 65 -12.63 2.74 1.01
N GLU A 66 -12.80 4.00 1.44
CA GLU A 66 -14.01 4.77 1.16
C GLU A 66 -14.11 5.13 -0.32
N SER A 67 -13.00 5.56 -0.93
CA SER A 67 -12.95 5.93 -2.34
C SER A 67 -12.57 4.79 -3.28
N GLY A 68 -11.94 3.72 -2.75
CA GLY A 68 -11.30 2.67 -3.54
C GLY A 68 -10.01 3.11 -4.25
N LEU A 69 -9.53 4.32 -3.97
CA LEU A 69 -8.30 4.87 -4.54
C LEU A 69 -7.10 4.63 -3.60
N HIS A 70 -5.91 4.89 -4.10
CA HIS A 70 -4.68 4.78 -3.33
C HIS A 70 -4.08 6.17 -3.17
N TYR A 71 -4.04 6.67 -1.95
CA TYR A 71 -3.46 7.97 -1.63
C TYR A 71 -1.93 7.88 -1.67
N ASN A 72 -1.32 8.80 -2.40
CA ASN A 72 0.13 8.98 -2.47
C ASN A 72 0.47 10.46 -2.30
N ARG A 73 0.58 10.90 -1.03
CA ARG A 73 0.96 12.24 -0.50
C ARG A 73 0.28 13.48 -1.08
N TYR A 74 0.17 13.60 -2.40
CA TYR A 74 -0.41 14.73 -3.14
C TYR A 74 -1.35 14.29 -4.26
N ARG A 75 -1.48 12.99 -4.51
CA ARG A 75 -2.33 12.47 -5.59
C ARG A 75 -3.04 11.20 -5.15
N TYR A 76 -4.21 10.97 -5.74
CA TYR A 76 -4.90 9.70 -5.69
C TYR A 76 -4.60 8.90 -6.95
N TYR A 77 -4.20 7.65 -6.76
CA TYR A 77 -3.96 6.66 -7.79
C TYR A 77 -5.18 5.75 -7.90
N ASN A 78 -5.68 5.55 -9.13
CA ASN A 78 -6.73 4.59 -9.40
C ASN A 78 -6.07 3.26 -9.81
N PRO A 79 -6.13 2.22 -8.95
CA PRO A 79 -5.47 0.94 -9.23
C PRO A 79 -6.15 0.14 -10.34
N LEU A 80 -7.46 0.32 -10.57
CA LEU A 80 -8.19 -0.32 -11.67
C LEU A 80 -7.75 0.24 -13.03
N ALA A 81 -7.56 1.56 -13.12
CA ALA A 81 -7.12 2.23 -14.33
C ALA A 81 -5.58 2.29 -14.48
N GLY A 82 -4.84 1.96 -13.43
CA GLY A 82 -3.38 1.98 -13.41
C GLY A 82 -2.74 3.37 -13.47
N ARG A 83 -3.45 4.43 -13.06
CA ARG A 83 -2.99 5.83 -13.22
C ARG A 83 -3.47 6.78 -12.13
N TYR A 84 -2.78 7.91 -11.98
CA TYR A 84 -3.27 9.02 -11.16
C TYR A 84 -4.54 9.65 -11.77
N ILE A 85 -5.46 10.08 -10.90
CA ILE A 85 -6.69 10.76 -11.30
C ILE A 85 -6.52 12.26 -11.51
N SER A 86 -5.37 12.81 -11.11
CA SER A 86 -4.99 14.21 -11.29
C SER A 86 -3.67 14.34 -12.04
N GLN A 87 -3.50 15.48 -12.73
CA GLN A 87 -2.24 15.86 -13.37
C GLN A 87 -1.13 16.01 -12.31
N ASP A 88 0.12 15.84 -12.72
CA ASP A 88 1.25 16.10 -11.83
C ASP A 88 1.27 17.57 -11.36
N PRO A 89 1.30 17.83 -10.04
CA PRO A 89 1.36 19.20 -9.52
C PRO A 89 2.59 19.99 -9.97
N ILE A 90 3.69 19.31 -10.33
CA ILE A 90 4.91 19.98 -10.83
C ILE A 90 4.84 20.31 -12.33
N SER A 91 3.72 20.03 -12.99
CA SER A 91 3.55 20.22 -14.43
C SER A 91 4.23 21.49 -14.92
N ILE A 92 5.12 21.33 -15.89
CA ILE A 92 5.86 22.36 -16.64
C ILE A 92 5.12 23.71 -16.65
N ARG A 93 5.52 24.62 -15.77
CA ARG A 93 5.34 26.05 -16.00
C ARG A 93 6.36 26.44 -17.06
N PHE A 94 5.98 26.36 -18.33
CA PHE A 94 6.63 27.21 -19.32
C PHE A 94 6.20 28.64 -18.99
N GLU A 95 6.92 29.31 -18.07
CA GLU A 95 6.90 30.76 -18.04
C GLU A 95 7.50 31.21 -19.38
N TYR A 96 6.65 31.81 -20.21
CA TYR A 96 7.06 32.46 -21.46
C TYR A 96 8.12 33.51 -21.13
N LEU A 97 9.28 33.41 -21.80
CA LEU A 97 10.04 34.59 -22.21
C LEU A 97 9.20 35.39 -23.22
#